data_AF-W5MNU0-F1
#
_entry.id   AF-W5MNU0-F1
#
_cell.length_a   1.000
_cell.length_b   1.000
_cell.length_c   1.000
_cell.angle_alpha   90.00
_cell.angle_beta   90.00
_cell.angle_gamma   90.00
#
_symmetry.space_group_name_H-M   'P 1'
#
loop_
_entity.id
_entity.type
_entity.pdbx_description
1 polymer ?
#
loop_
_entity_poly.entity_id
_entity_poly.type
_entity_poly.pdbx_seq_one_letter_code
_entity_poly.pdbx_strand_id
1 'polypeptide(L)'
;MWAEPRGIHVDQSELLCKDGCGYYGNPAWQGCCSKCWRERSRRAQACRQDSSPSPGVEGGSAITFSKFEEKKSTEKGRRVNTMKRLFWGPSSSPKKPNEPTESQSAALKAFQSLQPGDFTNFLKLLRKPFSQSLQSRCTAFVNTMEAYHDLPVQKQSDLVQDFYQSIAGHFSSLSEEQTVQMMEHIEKLIMTRLHKWVFCHDSSDDEQKDLALQRRIRSLSWVTPQMLRVPIKEERLEVNSDPLLPAITAIIEMDARRAPQDKLACVSKCSQSVFRVLASSSSEPASADDFLSGMILVVLKANPPRLHSNTQYITRFGLPHSLMAGESGYCFTNLCCAVAFIEKLDGPALNLSAKEFEGYMQGQRMAPREAETDCEGLRRARKNRQLLAEVASRQEQLAEGAQALQADLARWVQAVQTQVEEVQGKVPLNFTCTEPPSQS
;
A
#
# COMPACT_ATOMS: atom_id res chain seq x y z
N MET A 1 42.98 19.43 26.35
CA MET A 1 43.42 19.43 24.93
C MET A 1 42.30 18.82 24.12
N TRP A 2 41.56 19.64 23.38
CA TRP A 2 40.52 19.15 22.47
C TRP A 2 41.20 18.67 21.19
N ALA A 3 40.93 17.44 20.78
CA ALA A 3 41.39 16.91 19.50
C ALA A 3 40.51 17.47 18.39
N GLU A 4 41.12 18.14 17.41
CA GLU A 4 40.43 18.63 16.22
C GLU A 4 39.88 17.46 15.37
N PRO A 5 38.72 17.61 14.72
CA PRO A 5 38.22 16.62 13.77
C PRO A 5 39.10 16.62 12.52
N ARG A 6 39.66 15.47 12.15
CA ARG A 6 40.30 15.28 10.84
C ARG A 6 39.22 15.32 9.76
N GLY A 7 39.02 16.49 9.16
CA GLY A 7 38.20 16.62 7.96
C GLY A 7 38.80 15.78 6.82
N ILE A 8 37.95 15.10 6.05
CA ILE A 8 38.36 14.42 4.83
C ILE A 8 38.70 15.51 3.81
N HIS A 9 39.99 15.81 3.64
CA HIS A 9 40.46 16.67 2.57
C HIS A 9 40.51 15.84 1.29
N VAL A 10 39.50 16.00 0.42
CA VAL A 10 39.53 15.49 -0.95
C VAL A 10 39.88 16.67 -1.85
N ASP A 11 41.02 16.59 -2.52
CA ASP A 11 41.43 17.63 -3.47
C ASP A 11 40.44 17.66 -4.64
N GLN A 12 40.05 18.86 -5.10
CA GLN A 12 39.04 19.00 -6.15
C GLN A 12 39.46 18.31 -7.46
N SER A 13 40.77 18.18 -7.69
CA SER A 13 41.31 17.43 -8.84
C SER A 13 41.03 15.93 -8.79
N GLU A 14 40.84 15.33 -7.60
CA GLU A 14 40.51 13.92 -7.43
C GLU A 14 39.03 13.60 -7.71
N LEU A 15 38.17 14.62 -7.68
CA LEU A 15 36.74 14.49 -7.99
C LEU A 15 36.44 14.70 -9.48
N LEU A 16 37.38 15.26 -10.24
CA LEU A 16 37.17 15.56 -11.65
C LEU A 16 37.30 14.30 -12.53
N CYS A 17 36.56 14.31 -13.63
CA CYS A 17 36.61 13.27 -14.64
C CYS A 17 38.04 13.11 -15.14
N LYS A 18 38.54 11.87 -15.13
CA LYS A 18 39.88 11.52 -15.61
C LYS A 18 40.16 11.93 -17.06
N ASP A 19 39.13 12.14 -17.87
CA ASP A 19 39.28 12.59 -19.26
C ASP A 19 39.38 14.13 -19.37
N GLY A 20 39.52 14.85 -18.24
CA GLY A 20 39.79 16.29 -18.22
C GLY A 20 38.64 17.17 -18.73
N CYS A 21 37.42 16.63 -18.82
CA CYS A 21 36.29 17.31 -19.47
C CYS A 21 35.58 18.35 -18.58
N GLY A 22 36.12 18.68 -17.39
CA GLY A 22 35.55 19.66 -16.46
C GLY A 22 34.29 19.21 -15.69
N TYR A 23 33.88 17.94 -15.80
CA TYR A 23 32.77 17.36 -15.04
C TYR A 23 33.28 16.42 -13.95
N TYR A 24 32.49 16.16 -12.90
CA TYR A 24 32.87 15.23 -11.85
C TYR A 24 32.82 13.76 -12.29
N GLY A 25 33.85 13.00 -11.92
CA GLY A 25 33.92 11.56 -12.08
C GLY A 25 33.50 10.83 -10.81
N ASN A 26 33.22 9.53 -10.91
CA ASN A 26 32.99 8.70 -9.73
C ASN A 26 33.66 7.32 -9.86
N PRO A 27 33.90 6.61 -8.74
CA PRO A 27 34.53 5.29 -8.75
C PRO A 27 33.75 4.23 -9.55
N ALA A 28 32.42 4.29 -9.57
CA ALA A 28 31.57 3.35 -10.31
C ALA A 28 31.81 3.42 -11.83
N TRP A 29 32.23 4.58 -12.33
CA TRP A 29 32.61 4.81 -13.73
C TRP A 29 34.14 4.99 -13.89
N GLN A 30 34.93 4.33 -13.04
CA GLN A 30 36.40 4.33 -13.06
C GLN A 30 37.05 5.73 -12.98
N GLY A 31 36.34 6.71 -12.42
CA GLY A 31 36.76 8.10 -12.34
C GLY A 31 36.36 8.94 -13.57
N CYS A 32 35.55 8.42 -14.49
CA CYS A 32 34.99 9.19 -15.59
C CYS A 32 33.61 9.78 -15.23
N CYS A 33 33.22 10.88 -15.88
CA CYS A 33 31.84 11.37 -15.84
C CYS A 33 30.92 10.50 -16.72
N SER A 34 29.61 10.65 -16.56
CA SER A 34 28.59 9.88 -17.30
C SER A 34 28.67 10.01 -18.82
N LYS A 35 29.21 11.12 -19.34
CA LYS A 35 29.38 11.36 -20.78
C LYS A 35 30.60 10.60 -21.32
N CYS A 36 31.76 10.82 -20.71
CA CYS A 36 33.01 10.14 -21.03
C CYS A 36 32.90 8.61 -20.87
N TRP A 37 32.20 8.15 -19.83
CA TRP A 37 31.94 6.73 -19.61
C TRP A 37 31.13 6.09 -20.74
N ARG A 38 30.07 6.77 -21.22
CA ARG A 38 29.26 6.29 -22.36
C ARG A 38 30.04 6.27 -23.67
N GLU A 39 30.92 7.25 -23.89
CA GLU A 39 31.80 7.32 -25.05
C GLU A 39 32.79 6.14 -25.07
N ARG A 40 33.47 5.90 -23.93
CA ARG A 40 34.41 4.78 -23.74
C ARG A 40 33.71 3.43 -23.88
N SER A 41 32.51 3.29 -23.31
CA SER A 41 31.71 2.07 -23.40
C SER A 41 31.27 1.76 -24.83
N ARG A 42 30.89 2.77 -25.62
CA ARG A 42 30.59 2.61 -27.05
C ARG A 42 31.81 2.18 -27.85
N ARG A 43 32.99 2.78 -27.60
CA ARG A 43 34.25 2.37 -28.26
C ARG A 43 34.68 0.96 -27.89
N ALA A 44 34.50 0.56 -26.63
CA ALA A 44 34.78 -0.80 -26.17
C ALA A 44 33.80 -1.83 -26.75
N GLN A 45 32.52 -1.48 -26.93
CA GLN A 45 31.52 -2.34 -27.57
C GLN A 45 31.80 -2.56 -29.06
N ALA A 46 32.32 -1.55 -29.77
CA ALA A 46 32.75 -1.68 -31.16
C ALA A 46 33.95 -2.65 -31.32
N CYS A 47 34.81 -2.75 -30.29
CA CYS A 47 35.99 -3.61 -30.31
C CYS A 47 35.74 -5.04 -29.81
N ARG A 48 34.61 -5.29 -29.13
CA ARG A 48 34.25 -6.61 -28.55
C ARG A 48 33.49 -7.56 -29.48
N GLN A 49 33.25 -7.18 -30.75
CA GLN A 49 32.65 -8.10 -31.73
C GLN A 49 33.59 -9.24 -32.18
N ASP A 50 34.88 -9.21 -31.79
CA ASP A 50 35.90 -10.16 -32.26
C ASP A 50 36.42 -11.18 -31.22
N SER A 51 35.81 -11.35 -30.04
CA SER A 51 36.27 -12.41 -29.12
C SER A 51 35.21 -12.90 -28.12
N SER A 52 34.95 -14.21 -28.09
CA SER A 52 34.09 -14.88 -27.10
C SER A 52 34.89 -15.32 -25.85
N PRO A 53 34.33 -15.20 -24.61
CA PRO A 53 34.94 -15.80 -23.42
C PRO A 53 34.04 -16.79 -22.64
N SER A 54 34.68 -17.60 -21.78
CA SER A 54 34.10 -18.56 -20.81
C SER A 54 33.98 -17.96 -19.37
N PRO A 55 33.22 -18.58 -18.44
CA PRO A 55 32.69 -17.90 -17.25
C PRO A 55 33.31 -18.30 -15.89
N GLY A 56 33.19 -17.41 -14.88
CA GLY A 56 33.49 -17.71 -13.48
C GLY A 56 32.91 -16.71 -12.43
N VAL A 57 31.99 -17.22 -11.60
CA VAL A 57 31.85 -17.17 -10.12
C VAL A 57 31.60 -15.86 -9.31
N GLU A 58 30.43 -15.87 -8.62
CA GLU A 58 29.97 -15.33 -7.31
C GLU A 58 29.79 -13.85 -6.92
N GLY A 59 28.75 -13.60 -6.08
CA GLY A 59 28.69 -12.50 -5.10
C GLY A 59 27.35 -11.78 -4.96
N GLY A 60 26.55 -12.12 -3.93
CA GLY A 60 25.22 -11.56 -3.64
C GLY A 60 25.21 -10.05 -3.34
N SER A 61 24.12 -9.36 -3.72
CA SER A 61 23.96 -7.93 -3.42
C SER A 61 22.52 -7.43 -3.57
N ALA A 62 22.19 -6.42 -2.75
CA ALA A 62 20.90 -5.76 -2.63
C ALA A 62 20.29 -5.30 -3.97
N ILE A 63 18.96 -5.43 -4.05
CA ILE A 63 18.15 -5.08 -5.22
C ILE A 63 18.09 -3.55 -5.33
N THR A 64 18.85 -2.99 -6.27
CA THR A 64 18.63 -1.63 -6.80
C THR A 64 18.11 -1.76 -8.23
N PHE A 65 17.12 -0.94 -8.58
CA PHE A 65 16.40 -0.97 -9.88
C PHE A 65 17.34 -0.93 -11.10
N SER A 66 18.54 -0.34 -10.97
CA SER A 66 19.59 -0.32 -11.99
C SER A 66 20.23 -1.70 -12.28
N LYS A 67 20.37 -2.57 -11.27
CA LYS A 67 20.90 -3.94 -11.45
C LYS A 67 19.96 -4.86 -12.23
N PHE A 68 18.67 -4.51 -12.32
CA PHE A 68 17.69 -5.24 -13.12
C PHE A 68 17.88 -5.01 -14.63
N GLU A 69 18.32 -3.81 -15.06
CA GLU A 69 18.62 -3.55 -16.48
C GLU A 69 19.89 -4.26 -16.96
N GLU A 70 20.94 -4.30 -16.13
CA GLU A 70 22.27 -4.75 -16.54
C GLU A 70 22.34 -6.27 -16.82
N LYS A 71 21.57 -7.08 -16.09
CA LYS A 71 21.42 -8.53 -16.36
C LYS A 71 20.47 -8.86 -17.53
N LYS A 72 19.67 -7.89 -18.00
CA LYS A 72 18.72 -8.09 -19.10
C LYS A 72 19.38 -8.00 -20.48
N SER A 73 20.65 -7.60 -20.60
CA SER A 73 21.28 -7.31 -21.91
C SER A 73 22.14 -8.45 -22.46
N THR A 74 22.83 -9.21 -21.61
CA THR A 74 23.97 -10.05 -22.04
C THR A 74 23.63 -11.51 -22.39
N GLU A 75 22.50 -12.06 -21.97
CA GLU A 75 22.13 -13.47 -22.21
C GLU A 75 21.02 -13.65 -23.27
N LYS A 76 20.87 -12.68 -24.18
CA LYS A 76 19.74 -12.58 -25.13
C LYS A 76 19.94 -13.23 -26.50
N GLY A 77 21.12 -13.75 -26.83
CA GLY A 77 21.47 -14.01 -28.24
C GLY A 77 20.75 -15.17 -28.94
N ARG A 78 20.64 -16.36 -28.31
CA ARG A 78 20.43 -17.61 -29.07
C ARG A 78 19.08 -18.31 -28.94
N ARG A 79 18.37 -18.20 -27.82
CA ARG A 79 17.07 -18.89 -27.61
C ARG A 79 15.84 -17.98 -27.77
N VAL A 80 16.00 -16.66 -27.56
CA VAL A 80 14.92 -15.67 -27.69
C VAL A 80 14.49 -15.48 -29.15
N ASN A 81 15.41 -15.64 -30.11
CA ASN A 81 15.08 -15.52 -31.54
C ASN A 81 14.13 -16.61 -32.06
N THR A 82 14.20 -17.83 -31.51
CA THR A 82 13.29 -18.93 -31.91
C THR A 82 11.88 -18.66 -31.44
N MET A 83 11.72 -18.15 -30.23
CA MET A 83 10.43 -17.75 -29.70
C MET A 83 9.90 -16.50 -30.42
N LYS A 84 10.72 -15.47 -30.66
CA LYS A 84 10.29 -14.29 -31.43
C LYS A 84 9.75 -14.66 -32.83
N ARG A 85 10.32 -15.66 -33.49
CA ARG A 85 9.82 -16.21 -34.77
C ARG A 85 8.47 -16.90 -34.65
N LEU A 86 8.22 -17.59 -33.55
CA LEU A 86 6.94 -18.26 -33.26
C LEU A 86 5.86 -17.24 -32.81
N PHE A 87 6.25 -16.16 -32.13
CA PHE A 87 5.36 -15.14 -31.58
C PHE A 87 4.97 -14.03 -32.57
N TRP A 88 5.85 -13.64 -33.51
CA TRP A 88 5.63 -12.43 -34.34
C TRP A 88 5.72 -12.66 -35.86
N GLY A 89 5.95 -13.88 -36.34
CA GLY A 89 6.16 -14.16 -37.77
C GLY A 89 7.40 -13.42 -38.34
N PRO A 90 7.75 -13.58 -39.62
CA PRO A 90 8.77 -12.75 -40.24
C PRO A 90 8.27 -11.31 -40.25
N SER A 91 9.05 -10.38 -39.67
CA SER A 91 8.76 -8.95 -39.71
C SER A 91 8.51 -8.54 -41.17
N SER A 92 7.27 -8.17 -41.51
CA SER A 92 6.99 -7.59 -42.81
C SER A 92 7.78 -6.29 -42.92
N SER A 93 8.59 -6.17 -43.97
CA SER A 93 9.34 -4.98 -44.34
C SER A 93 8.44 -3.73 -44.31
N PRO A 94 8.99 -2.54 -43.98
CA PRO A 94 8.18 -1.33 -43.90
C PRO A 94 7.58 -1.03 -45.27
N LYS A 95 6.26 -1.22 -45.40
CA LYS A 95 5.51 -0.72 -46.55
C LYS A 95 5.51 0.81 -46.46
N LYS A 96 5.70 1.46 -47.62
CA LYS A 96 5.63 2.93 -47.81
C LYS A 96 4.40 3.52 -47.10
N PRO A 97 4.42 4.80 -46.68
CA PRO A 97 3.26 5.44 -46.08
C PRO A 97 2.12 5.48 -47.09
N ASN A 98 1.20 4.51 -47.00
CA ASN A 98 -0.08 4.57 -47.67
C ASN A 98 -0.99 5.50 -46.87
N GLU A 99 -1.77 6.33 -47.57
CA GLU A 99 -2.82 7.13 -46.94
C GLU A 99 -3.72 6.25 -46.07
N PRO A 100 -4.10 6.72 -44.87
CA PRO A 100 -4.98 5.97 -44.00
C PRO A 100 -6.31 5.77 -44.71
N THR A 101 -6.69 4.51 -44.93
CA THR A 101 -8.01 4.16 -45.47
C THR A 101 -9.09 4.80 -44.60
N GLU A 102 -10.26 5.18 -45.15
CA GLU A 102 -11.35 5.80 -44.35
C GLU A 102 -11.69 5.03 -43.07
N SER A 103 -11.57 3.69 -43.11
CA SER A 103 -11.75 2.80 -41.96
C SER A 103 -10.70 3.00 -40.85
N GLN A 104 -9.43 3.29 -41.19
CA GLN A 104 -8.36 3.58 -40.24
C GLN A 104 -8.50 4.98 -39.61
N SER A 105 -8.91 5.96 -40.41
CA SER A 105 -9.25 7.31 -39.95
C SER A 105 -10.42 7.29 -38.94
N ALA A 106 -11.48 6.54 -39.24
CA ALA A 106 -12.61 6.35 -38.35
C ALA A 106 -12.23 5.62 -37.04
N ALA A 107 -11.34 4.62 -37.13
CA ALA A 107 -10.81 3.90 -35.97
C ALA A 107 -10.02 4.83 -35.02
N LEU A 108 -9.12 5.64 -35.58
CA LEU A 108 -8.32 6.59 -34.82
C LEU A 108 -9.19 7.62 -34.09
N LYS A 109 -10.16 8.21 -34.79
CA LYS A 109 -11.12 9.14 -34.17
C LYS A 109 -11.92 8.47 -33.04
N ALA A 110 -12.31 7.20 -33.21
CA ALA A 110 -13.03 6.48 -32.17
C ALA A 110 -12.17 6.27 -30.91
N PHE A 111 -10.90 5.88 -31.05
CA PHE A 111 -10.00 5.75 -29.90
C PHE A 111 -9.68 7.10 -29.25
N GLN A 112 -9.51 8.17 -30.02
CA GLN A 112 -9.29 9.53 -29.51
C GLN A 112 -10.47 10.07 -28.70
N SER A 113 -11.69 9.57 -28.94
CA SER A 113 -12.89 10.00 -28.21
C SER A 113 -13.02 9.38 -26.81
N LEU A 114 -12.20 8.38 -26.49
CA LEU A 114 -12.25 7.72 -25.19
C LEU A 114 -11.79 8.67 -24.07
N GLN A 115 -12.52 8.62 -22.96
CA GLN A 115 -12.11 9.32 -21.76
C GLN A 115 -11.11 8.48 -20.95
N PRO A 116 -10.21 9.10 -20.17
CA PRO A 116 -9.30 8.38 -19.29
C PRO A 116 -10.07 7.41 -18.39
N GLY A 117 -9.67 6.13 -18.37
CA GLY A 117 -10.31 5.10 -17.55
C GLY A 117 -11.60 4.49 -18.15
N ASP A 118 -12.05 4.89 -19.34
CA ASP A 118 -13.25 4.35 -20.00
C ASP A 118 -13.00 2.98 -20.68
N PHE A 119 -12.67 2.00 -19.84
CA PHE A 119 -12.35 0.65 -20.27
C PHE A 119 -13.54 -0.05 -20.94
N THR A 120 -14.77 0.27 -20.53
CA THR A 120 -15.98 -0.35 -21.09
C THR A 120 -16.17 0.03 -22.56
N ASN A 121 -16.01 1.31 -22.91
CA ASN A 121 -16.12 1.72 -24.30
C ASN A 121 -14.90 1.28 -25.11
N PHE A 122 -13.71 1.24 -24.52
CA PHE A 122 -12.54 0.61 -25.16
C PHE A 122 -12.84 -0.85 -25.58
N LEU A 123 -13.44 -1.67 -24.71
CA LEU A 123 -13.84 -3.03 -25.06
C LEU A 123 -14.91 -3.08 -26.16
N LYS A 124 -15.80 -2.09 -26.26
CA LYS A 124 -16.76 -2.01 -27.37
C LYS A 124 -16.06 -1.68 -28.69
N LEU A 125 -15.08 -0.78 -28.68
CA LEU A 125 -14.27 -0.43 -29.86
C LEU A 125 -13.42 -1.61 -30.33
N LEU A 126 -12.82 -2.36 -29.39
CA LEU A 126 -12.05 -3.57 -29.69
C LEU A 126 -12.84 -4.65 -30.44
N ARG A 127 -14.17 -4.73 -30.22
CA ARG A 127 -15.05 -5.68 -30.90
C ARG A 127 -15.49 -5.22 -32.30
N LYS A 128 -15.16 -3.98 -32.71
CA LYS A 128 -15.52 -3.48 -34.04
C LYS A 128 -14.60 -4.05 -35.12
N PRO A 129 -15.08 -4.20 -36.38
CA PRO A 129 -14.30 -4.80 -37.46
C PRO A 129 -12.93 -4.14 -37.68
N PHE A 130 -12.85 -2.82 -37.57
CA PHE A 130 -11.59 -2.07 -37.74
C PHE A 130 -10.53 -2.38 -36.67
N SER A 131 -10.93 -2.95 -35.52
CA SER A 131 -10.05 -3.32 -34.41
C SER A 131 -9.75 -4.82 -34.35
N GLN A 132 -10.25 -5.62 -35.30
CA GLN A 132 -10.13 -7.08 -35.30
C GLN A 132 -8.67 -7.55 -35.27
N SER A 133 -7.76 -6.85 -35.96
CA SER A 133 -6.32 -7.16 -35.94
C SER A 133 -5.71 -6.98 -34.54
N LEU A 134 -6.07 -5.92 -33.82
CA LEU A 134 -5.62 -5.68 -32.45
C LEU A 134 -6.21 -6.72 -31.49
N GLN A 135 -7.51 -6.99 -31.59
CA GLN A 135 -8.20 -7.98 -30.76
C GLN A 135 -7.61 -9.38 -30.96
N SER A 136 -7.33 -9.77 -32.21
CA SER A 136 -6.74 -11.07 -32.55
C SER A 136 -5.35 -11.22 -31.97
N ARG A 137 -4.51 -10.18 -32.04
CA ARG A 137 -3.18 -10.17 -31.43
C ARG A 137 -3.24 -10.30 -29.90
N CYS A 138 -4.12 -9.56 -29.23
CA CYS A 138 -4.29 -9.68 -27.77
C CYS A 138 -4.76 -11.08 -27.38
N THR A 139 -5.72 -11.64 -28.12
CA THR A 139 -6.26 -12.98 -27.85
C THR A 139 -5.22 -14.07 -28.09
N ALA A 140 -4.49 -14.01 -29.20
CA ALA A 140 -3.42 -14.95 -29.50
C ALA A 140 -2.32 -14.89 -28.45
N PHE A 141 -1.93 -13.69 -28.00
CA PHE A 141 -0.94 -13.52 -26.94
C PHE A 141 -1.39 -14.18 -25.63
N VAL A 142 -2.62 -13.89 -25.18
CA VAL A 142 -3.17 -14.49 -23.94
C VAL A 142 -3.24 -16.02 -24.04
N ASN A 143 -3.73 -16.56 -25.15
CA ASN A 143 -3.79 -18.02 -25.35
C ASN A 143 -2.40 -18.66 -25.34
N THR A 144 -1.40 -17.95 -25.87
CA THR A 144 -0.01 -18.43 -25.86
C THR A 144 0.56 -18.41 -24.45
N MET A 145 0.36 -17.34 -23.70
CA MET A 145 0.79 -17.28 -22.29
C MET A 145 0.13 -18.37 -21.45
N GLU A 146 -1.14 -18.71 -21.71
CA GLU A 146 -1.83 -19.82 -21.05
C GLU A 146 -1.23 -21.19 -21.43
N ALA A 147 -0.88 -21.39 -22.71
CA ALA A 147 -0.24 -22.63 -23.16
C ALA A 147 1.19 -22.82 -22.60
N TYR A 148 1.90 -21.73 -22.29
CA TYR A 148 3.27 -21.75 -21.79
C TYR A 148 3.37 -21.19 -20.35
N HIS A 149 2.32 -21.37 -19.55
CA HIS A 149 2.27 -20.84 -18.19
C HIS A 149 3.31 -21.48 -17.25
N ASP A 150 3.83 -22.67 -17.56
CA ASP A 150 4.90 -23.32 -16.78
C ASP A 150 6.28 -22.66 -16.93
N LEU A 151 6.42 -21.69 -17.85
CA LEU A 151 7.68 -20.97 -18.00
C LEU A 151 8.02 -20.19 -16.72
N PRO A 152 9.31 -20.08 -16.35
CA PRO A 152 9.70 -19.25 -15.23
C PRO A 152 9.14 -17.82 -15.33
N VAL A 153 8.68 -17.27 -14.21
CA VAL A 153 7.96 -15.98 -14.17
C VAL A 153 8.75 -14.84 -14.83
N GLN A 154 10.09 -14.87 -14.77
CA GLN A 154 10.93 -13.87 -15.43
C GLN A 154 10.82 -13.91 -16.95
N LYS A 155 10.72 -15.10 -17.56
CA LYS A 155 10.51 -15.24 -19.01
C LYS A 155 9.12 -14.78 -19.40
N GLN A 156 8.12 -15.09 -18.58
CA GLN A 156 6.75 -14.60 -18.78
C GLN A 156 6.69 -13.07 -18.72
N SER A 157 7.39 -12.45 -17.76
CA SER A 157 7.57 -11.00 -17.69
C SER A 157 8.20 -10.45 -18.96
N ASP A 158 9.29 -11.04 -19.45
CA ASP A 158 9.94 -10.60 -20.69
C ASP A 158 9.00 -10.68 -21.90
N LEU A 159 8.19 -11.74 -22.02
CA LEU A 159 7.19 -11.88 -23.09
C LEU A 159 6.11 -10.80 -23.02
N VAL A 160 5.62 -10.46 -21.81
CA VAL A 160 4.63 -9.40 -21.60
C VAL A 160 5.22 -8.03 -21.96
N GLN A 161 6.47 -7.76 -21.57
CA GLN A 161 7.13 -6.49 -21.89
C GLN A 161 7.42 -6.36 -23.39
N ASP A 162 7.86 -7.44 -24.06
CA ASP A 162 8.02 -7.47 -25.53
C ASP A 162 6.66 -7.27 -26.24
N PHE A 163 5.58 -7.83 -25.70
CA PHE A 163 4.22 -7.61 -26.20
C PHE A 163 3.78 -6.16 -26.05
N TYR A 164 4.02 -5.51 -24.91
CA TYR A 164 3.72 -4.09 -24.75
C TYR A 164 4.45 -3.22 -25.77
N GLN A 165 5.74 -3.47 -25.98
CA GLN A 165 6.52 -2.72 -26.98
C GLN A 165 5.97 -2.94 -28.40
N SER A 166 5.57 -4.17 -28.72
CA SER A 166 4.97 -4.51 -30.01
C SER A 166 3.61 -3.83 -30.24
N ILE A 167 2.76 -3.77 -29.22
CA ILE A 167 1.43 -3.16 -29.31
C ILE A 167 1.50 -1.62 -29.28
N ALA A 168 2.44 -1.02 -28.55
CA ALA A 168 2.61 0.43 -28.54
C ALA A 168 2.82 1.00 -29.96
N GLY A 169 3.53 0.27 -30.83
CA GLY A 169 3.69 0.64 -32.23
C GLY A 169 2.39 0.69 -33.04
N HIS A 170 1.32 0.02 -32.60
CA HIS A 170 0.00 0.11 -33.25
C HIS A 170 -0.70 1.47 -32.99
N PHE A 171 -0.31 2.16 -31.92
CA PHE A 171 -0.88 3.43 -31.51
C PHE A 171 0.04 4.61 -31.82
N SER A 172 1.11 4.41 -32.61
CA SER A 172 2.13 5.44 -32.89
C SER A 172 1.61 6.68 -33.62
N SER A 173 0.40 6.62 -34.18
CA SER A 173 -0.27 7.76 -34.82
C SER A 173 -1.13 8.59 -33.85
N LEU A 174 -1.26 8.17 -32.59
CA LEU A 174 -1.92 8.92 -31.53
C LEU A 174 -0.91 9.84 -30.82
N SER A 175 -1.39 10.80 -30.03
CA SER A 175 -0.51 11.56 -29.13
C SER A 175 0.09 10.65 -28.05
N GLU A 176 1.14 11.11 -27.39
CA GLU A 176 1.80 10.36 -26.31
C GLU A 176 0.83 10.04 -25.17
N GLU A 177 0.04 11.02 -24.73
CA GLU A 177 -0.99 10.88 -23.69
C GLU A 177 -2.05 9.83 -24.07
N GLN A 178 -2.51 9.86 -25.32
CA GLN A 178 -3.51 8.91 -25.83
C GLN A 178 -2.90 7.51 -25.96
N THR A 179 -1.63 7.41 -26.36
CA THR A 179 -0.91 6.14 -26.41
C THR A 179 -0.79 5.51 -25.03
N VAL A 180 -0.44 6.31 -24.01
CA VAL A 180 -0.40 5.86 -22.60
C VAL A 180 -1.76 5.33 -22.17
N GLN A 181 -2.85 6.07 -22.42
CA GLN A 181 -4.21 5.62 -22.09
C GLN A 181 -4.61 4.32 -22.80
N MET A 182 -4.26 4.17 -24.08
CA MET A 182 -4.54 2.93 -24.81
C MET A 182 -3.73 1.76 -24.25
N MET A 183 -2.48 1.98 -23.89
CA MET A 183 -1.63 0.96 -23.30
C MET A 183 -2.12 0.52 -21.91
N GLU A 184 -2.62 1.44 -21.09
CA GLU A 184 -3.30 1.14 -19.83
C GLU A 184 -4.51 0.21 -20.04
N HIS A 185 -5.34 0.50 -21.04
CA HIS A 185 -6.44 -0.40 -21.39
C HIS A 185 -5.99 -1.78 -21.88
N ILE A 186 -4.89 -1.85 -22.64
CA ILE A 186 -4.28 -3.12 -23.09
C ILE A 186 -3.75 -3.92 -21.89
N GLU A 187 -3.02 -3.28 -20.97
CA GLU A 187 -2.55 -3.90 -19.73
C GLU A 187 -3.74 -4.48 -18.95
N LYS A 188 -4.79 -3.67 -18.72
CA LYS A 188 -5.97 -4.12 -18.00
C LYS A 188 -6.63 -5.33 -18.66
N LEU A 189 -6.73 -5.34 -19.99
CA LEU A 189 -7.29 -6.46 -20.75
C LEU A 189 -6.49 -7.75 -20.57
N ILE A 190 -5.18 -7.71 -20.80
CA ILE A 190 -4.36 -8.93 -20.78
C ILE A 190 -4.10 -9.39 -19.35
N MET A 191 -3.73 -8.49 -18.45
CA MET A 191 -3.29 -8.86 -17.10
C MET A 191 -4.45 -9.34 -16.23
N THR A 192 -5.68 -8.88 -16.48
CA THR A 192 -6.86 -9.44 -15.80
C THR A 192 -7.05 -10.93 -16.09
N ARG A 193 -6.65 -11.41 -17.28
CA ARG A 193 -6.72 -12.82 -17.67
C ARG A 193 -5.50 -13.60 -17.23
N LEU A 194 -4.31 -12.99 -17.35
CA LEU A 194 -3.04 -13.64 -17.01
C LEU A 194 -2.79 -13.74 -15.51
N HIS A 195 -3.43 -12.91 -14.68
CA HIS A 195 -3.19 -12.86 -13.23
C HIS A 195 -3.19 -14.23 -12.55
N LYS A 196 -4.13 -15.12 -12.91
CA LYS A 196 -4.21 -16.48 -12.33
C LYS A 196 -2.98 -17.36 -12.59
N TRP A 197 -2.19 -17.04 -13.61
CA TRP A 197 -1.01 -17.80 -14.03
C TRP A 197 0.29 -17.16 -13.56
N VAL A 198 0.34 -15.83 -13.47
CA VAL A 198 1.60 -15.10 -13.23
C VAL A 198 1.74 -14.50 -11.83
N PHE A 199 0.66 -14.36 -11.07
CA PHE A 199 0.69 -13.81 -9.72
C PHE A 199 1.09 -14.89 -8.71
N CYS A 200 2.11 -14.63 -7.89
CA CYS A 200 2.62 -15.60 -6.90
C CYS A 200 2.91 -16.97 -7.54
N HIS A 201 3.65 -16.95 -8.65
CA HIS A 201 3.91 -18.14 -9.47
C HIS A 201 4.83 -19.13 -8.77
N ASP A 202 4.56 -20.43 -8.88
CA ASP A 202 5.33 -21.55 -8.30
C ASP A 202 6.85 -21.58 -8.61
N SER A 203 7.31 -20.80 -9.59
CA SER A 203 8.73 -20.73 -9.99
C SER A 203 9.50 -19.65 -9.22
N SER A 204 8.82 -18.81 -8.44
CA SER A 204 9.41 -17.80 -7.57
C SER A 204 9.30 -18.20 -6.10
N ASP A 205 10.01 -17.44 -5.25
CA ASP A 205 9.95 -17.54 -3.78
C ASP A 205 8.99 -16.51 -3.17
N ASP A 206 8.02 -16.02 -3.97
CA ASP A 206 7.17 -14.89 -3.57
C ASP A 206 6.29 -15.25 -2.35
N GLU A 207 5.73 -16.47 -2.30
CA GLU A 207 4.91 -16.93 -1.18
C GLU A 207 5.72 -17.00 0.13
N GLN A 208 6.93 -17.55 0.08
CA GLN A 208 7.78 -17.66 1.26
C GLN A 208 8.16 -16.26 1.78
N LYS A 209 8.44 -15.33 0.87
CA LYS A 209 8.73 -13.93 1.22
C LYS A 209 7.50 -13.20 1.75
N ASP A 210 6.31 -13.46 1.22
CA ASP A 210 5.05 -12.95 1.77
C ASP A 210 4.84 -13.39 3.21
N LEU A 211 5.02 -14.68 3.50
CA LEU A 211 4.90 -15.22 4.85
C LEU A 211 5.94 -14.61 5.80
N ALA A 212 7.19 -14.47 5.35
CA ALA A 212 8.26 -13.86 6.13
C ALA A 212 7.95 -12.39 6.45
N LEU A 213 7.57 -11.62 5.44
CA LEU A 213 7.22 -10.19 5.58
C LEU A 213 5.97 -10.00 6.45
N GLN A 214 4.95 -10.83 6.29
CA GLN A 214 3.74 -10.77 7.12
C GLN A 214 4.05 -11.04 8.60
N ARG A 215 4.85 -12.08 8.89
CA ARG A 215 5.29 -12.39 10.27
C ARG A 215 6.14 -11.26 10.83
N ARG A 216 7.01 -10.69 10.01
CA ARG A 216 7.84 -9.55 10.36
C ARG A 216 7.01 -8.33 10.75
N ILE A 217 6.07 -7.91 9.91
CA ILE A 217 5.15 -6.80 10.22
C ILE A 217 4.38 -7.08 11.52
N ARG A 218 3.87 -8.31 11.67
CA ARG A 218 3.15 -8.72 12.89
C ARG A 218 4.01 -8.62 14.15
N SER A 219 5.29 -8.99 14.08
CA SER A 219 6.22 -8.87 15.22
C SER A 219 6.53 -7.42 15.61
N LEU A 220 6.24 -6.46 14.73
CA LEU A 220 6.46 -5.03 14.92
C LEU A 220 5.17 -4.27 15.28
N SER A 221 4.10 -4.97 15.68
CA SER A 221 2.82 -4.34 16.02
C SER A 221 2.88 -3.37 17.21
N TRP A 222 3.95 -3.41 17.99
CA TRP A 222 4.23 -2.54 19.13
C TRP A 222 4.80 -1.17 18.74
N VAL A 223 5.24 -0.99 17.48
CA VAL A 223 5.84 0.27 17.01
C VAL A 223 4.78 1.38 17.02
N THR A 224 5.13 2.51 17.63
CA THR A 224 4.24 3.69 17.74
C THR A 224 4.58 4.77 16.72
N PRO A 225 3.64 5.66 16.37
CA PRO A 225 3.91 6.80 15.49
C PRO A 225 5.07 7.68 15.98
N GLN A 226 5.23 7.83 17.29
CA GLN A 226 6.29 8.64 17.90
C GLN A 226 7.68 8.03 17.69
N MET A 227 7.82 6.70 17.75
CA MET A 227 9.08 6.01 17.48
C MET A 227 9.55 6.23 16.03
N LEU A 228 8.60 6.33 15.10
CA LEU A 228 8.84 6.64 13.69
C LEU A 228 8.89 8.15 13.39
N ARG A 229 8.72 9.00 14.41
CA ARG A 229 8.68 10.47 14.29
C ARG A 229 7.65 10.97 13.28
N VAL A 230 6.52 10.29 13.14
CA VAL A 230 5.46 10.71 12.22
C VAL A 230 4.76 11.95 12.80
N PRO A 231 4.64 13.07 12.06
CA PRO A 231 4.06 14.31 12.57
C PRO A 231 2.52 14.27 12.58
N ILE A 232 1.93 13.26 13.20
CA ILE A 232 0.48 13.14 13.38
C ILE A 232 0.13 13.56 14.81
N LYS A 233 -0.73 14.58 14.94
CA LYS A 233 -1.22 15.03 16.25
C LYS A 233 -2.34 14.11 16.73
N GLU A 234 -2.05 13.36 17.80
CA GLU A 234 -2.95 12.39 18.45
C GLU A 234 -4.27 13.03 18.93
N GLU A 235 -4.27 14.32 19.27
CA GLU A 235 -5.43 15.11 19.74
C GLU A 235 -6.61 15.17 18.75
N ARG A 236 -6.39 14.89 17.44
CA ARG A 236 -7.47 14.88 16.44
C ARG A 236 -8.18 13.53 16.29
N LEU A 237 -7.72 12.48 16.99
CA LEU A 237 -8.36 11.15 17.00
C LEU A 237 -9.70 11.12 17.75
N GLU A 238 -10.10 12.23 18.39
CA GLU A 238 -11.35 12.36 19.14
C GLU A 238 -12.62 12.25 18.27
N VAL A 239 -12.53 12.49 16.96
CA VAL A 239 -13.68 12.39 16.04
C VAL A 239 -13.74 10.99 15.39
N ASN A 240 -14.11 9.98 16.18
CA ASN A 240 -14.68 8.66 15.82
C ASN A 240 -14.13 7.85 14.60
N SER A 241 -13.01 8.24 13.98
CA SER A 241 -12.46 7.57 12.81
C SER A 241 -10.95 7.74 12.77
N ASP A 242 -10.24 6.62 12.71
CA ASP A 242 -8.79 6.62 12.50
C ASP A 242 -8.49 7.35 11.17
N PRO A 243 -7.73 8.47 11.19
CA PRO A 243 -7.44 9.27 10.00
C PRO A 243 -6.64 8.48 8.95
N LEU A 244 -5.93 7.43 9.36
CA LEU A 244 -5.21 6.53 8.47
C LEU A 244 -6.08 5.41 7.90
N LEU A 245 -7.31 5.21 8.38
CA LEU A 245 -8.21 4.14 7.92
C LEU A 245 -8.42 4.15 6.39
N PRO A 246 -8.61 5.29 5.70
CA PRO A 246 -8.69 5.31 4.24
C PRO A 246 -7.41 4.81 3.56
N ALA A 247 -6.24 5.14 4.12
CA ALA A 247 -4.95 4.68 3.61
C ALA A 247 -4.77 3.17 3.82
N ILE A 248 -5.09 2.69 5.03
CA ILE A 248 -5.07 1.27 5.40
C ILE A 248 -5.98 0.46 4.49
N THR A 249 -7.21 0.93 4.26
CA THR A 249 -8.18 0.26 3.38
C THR A 249 -7.66 0.20 1.95
N ALA A 250 -7.16 1.32 1.42
CA ALA A 250 -6.65 1.38 0.05
C ALA A 250 -5.48 0.41 -0.19
N ILE A 251 -4.53 0.30 0.75
CA ILE A 251 -3.39 -0.61 0.60
C ILE A 251 -3.79 -2.09 0.76
N ILE A 252 -4.78 -2.40 1.60
CA ILE A 252 -5.34 -3.76 1.71
C ILE A 252 -6.07 -4.16 0.42
N GLU A 253 -6.86 -3.24 -0.16
CA GLU A 253 -7.59 -3.47 -1.40
C GLU A 253 -6.70 -3.78 -2.61
N MET A 254 -5.41 -3.41 -2.57
CA MET A 254 -4.44 -3.68 -3.63
C MET A 254 -4.46 -5.17 -4.04
N ASP A 255 -4.55 -6.08 -3.07
CA ASP A 255 -4.50 -7.51 -3.33
C ASP A 255 -5.72 -8.02 -4.12
N ALA A 256 -6.87 -7.35 -3.99
CA ALA A 256 -8.09 -7.70 -4.72
C ALA A 256 -8.07 -7.26 -6.19
N ARG A 257 -7.14 -6.37 -6.58
CA ARG A 257 -7.01 -5.88 -7.96
C ARG A 257 -6.20 -6.87 -8.81
N ARG A 258 -6.56 -7.05 -10.07
CA ARG A 258 -5.85 -7.99 -10.97
C ARG A 258 -4.87 -7.30 -11.91
N ALA A 259 -5.23 -6.15 -12.48
CA ALA A 259 -4.33 -5.41 -13.36
C ALA A 259 -3.28 -4.62 -12.53
N PRO A 260 -2.00 -4.57 -12.95
CA PRO A 260 -0.96 -3.80 -12.27
C PRO A 260 -1.34 -2.32 -12.04
N GLN A 261 -1.94 -1.65 -13.02
CA GLN A 261 -2.41 -0.27 -12.90
C GLN A 261 -3.48 -0.09 -11.82
N ASP A 262 -4.39 -1.06 -11.66
CA ASP A 262 -5.44 -0.97 -10.65
C ASP A 262 -4.82 -1.18 -9.25
N LYS A 263 -3.77 -2.01 -9.13
CA LYS A 263 -2.96 -2.13 -7.92
C LYS A 263 -2.19 -0.84 -7.62
N LEU A 264 -1.55 -0.22 -8.62
CA LEU A 264 -0.88 1.08 -8.49
C LEU A 264 -1.86 2.18 -8.06
N ALA A 265 -3.09 2.20 -8.59
CA ALA A 265 -4.11 3.14 -8.18
C ALA A 265 -4.49 3.00 -6.68
N CYS A 266 -4.49 1.78 -6.14
CA CYS A 266 -4.63 1.55 -4.69
C CYS A 266 -3.46 2.15 -3.91
N VAL A 267 -2.22 1.99 -4.39
CA VAL A 267 -1.03 2.60 -3.77
C VAL A 267 -1.10 4.13 -3.81
N SER A 268 -1.47 4.73 -4.95
CA SER A 268 -1.63 6.19 -5.06
C SER A 268 -2.73 6.72 -4.13
N LYS A 269 -3.88 6.03 -4.03
CA LYS A 269 -4.95 6.40 -3.07
C LYS A 269 -4.49 6.31 -1.61
N CYS A 270 -3.68 5.29 -1.28
CA CYS A 270 -3.05 5.18 0.03
C CYS A 270 -2.15 6.39 0.29
N SER A 271 -1.24 6.71 -0.63
CA SER A 271 -0.34 7.87 -0.53
C SER A 271 -1.08 9.20 -0.38
N GLN A 272 -2.11 9.44 -1.20
CA GLN A 272 -2.93 10.66 -1.12
C GLN A 272 -3.63 10.79 0.23
N SER A 273 -4.08 9.68 0.81
CA SER A 273 -4.67 9.67 2.15
C SER A 273 -3.62 10.00 3.21
N VAL A 274 -2.41 9.45 3.11
CA VAL A 274 -1.28 9.81 4.00
C VAL A 274 -0.94 11.29 3.90
N PHE A 275 -0.78 11.83 2.68
CA PHE A 275 -0.51 13.26 2.47
C PHE A 275 -1.59 14.15 3.07
N ARG A 276 -2.87 13.77 2.93
CA ARG A 276 -3.98 14.53 3.52
C ARG A 276 -3.89 14.57 5.04
N VAL A 277 -3.55 13.46 5.68
CA VAL A 277 -3.39 13.38 7.14
C VAL A 277 -2.21 14.26 7.60
N LEU A 278 -1.08 14.18 6.91
CA LEU A 278 0.11 14.99 7.22
C LEU A 278 -0.17 16.49 7.04
N ALA A 279 -0.76 16.89 5.92
CA ALA A 279 -1.12 18.27 5.64
C ALA A 279 -2.14 18.85 6.62
N SER A 280 -2.98 18.00 7.23
CA SER A 280 -3.88 18.46 8.28
C SER A 280 -3.16 18.67 9.62
N SER A 281 -2.08 17.92 9.88
CA SER A 281 -1.39 17.86 11.18
C SER A 281 -0.31 18.91 11.35
N SER A 282 0.32 19.36 10.25
CA SER A 282 1.33 20.43 10.21
C SER A 282 0.86 21.64 9.40
N SER A 283 1.33 22.83 9.75
CA SER A 283 1.12 24.04 8.92
C SER A 283 2.05 24.06 7.71
N GLU A 284 3.13 23.28 7.74
CA GLU A 284 4.12 23.19 6.68
C GLU A 284 3.83 21.99 5.77
N PRO A 285 4.13 22.09 4.46
CA PRO A 285 4.04 20.96 3.54
C PRO A 285 4.87 19.78 4.04
N ALA A 286 4.29 18.59 4.00
CA ALA A 286 4.98 17.37 4.43
C ALA A 286 6.23 17.12 3.57
N SER A 287 7.35 16.83 4.24
CA SER A 287 8.58 16.42 3.56
C SER A 287 8.48 14.98 3.02
N ALA A 288 9.44 14.58 2.20
CA ALA A 288 9.54 13.20 1.73
C ALA A 288 9.76 12.20 2.89
N ASP A 289 10.49 12.61 3.92
CA ASP A 289 10.75 11.78 5.11
C ASP A 289 9.49 11.63 5.98
N ASP A 290 8.69 12.70 6.13
CA ASP A 290 7.39 12.64 6.82
C ASP A 290 6.43 11.69 6.10
N PHE A 291 6.40 11.78 4.77
CA PHE A 291 5.59 10.91 3.93
C PHE A 291 6.03 9.45 4.03
N LEU A 292 7.33 9.17 3.92
CA LEU A 292 7.85 7.81 4.01
C LEU A 292 7.57 7.20 5.39
N SER A 293 7.76 7.97 6.46
CA SER A 293 7.46 7.55 7.83
C SER A 293 5.96 7.26 8.02
N GLY A 294 5.09 8.10 7.44
CA GLY A 294 3.64 7.86 7.38
C GLY A 294 3.29 6.59 6.59
N MET A 295 3.94 6.34 5.46
CA MET A 295 3.75 5.13 4.66
C MET A 295 4.18 3.87 5.43
N ILE A 296 5.33 3.90 6.11
CA ILE A 296 5.81 2.81 6.97
C ILE A 296 4.77 2.50 8.07
N LEU A 297 4.26 3.54 8.74
CA LEU A 297 3.23 3.39 9.76
C LEU A 297 1.96 2.73 9.20
N VAL A 298 1.48 3.17 8.03
CA VAL A 298 0.30 2.56 7.38
C VAL A 298 0.56 1.09 7.04
N VAL A 299 1.72 0.73 6.48
CA VAL A 299 2.04 -0.67 6.16
C VAL A 299 2.13 -1.52 7.43
N LEU A 300 2.73 -1.02 8.50
CA LEU A 300 2.82 -1.70 9.79
C LEU A 300 1.42 -1.96 10.40
N LYS A 301 0.53 -0.96 10.33
CA LYS A 301 -0.84 -1.06 10.86
C LYS A 301 -1.72 -1.96 9.99
N ALA A 302 -1.60 -1.85 8.67
CA ALA A 302 -2.45 -2.57 7.73
C ALA A 302 -2.07 -4.05 7.59
N ASN A 303 -0.78 -4.38 7.69
CA ASN A 303 -0.22 -5.68 7.33
C ASN A 303 -0.82 -6.26 6.03
N PRO A 304 -0.62 -5.57 4.88
CA PRO A 304 -1.32 -5.90 3.64
C PRO A 304 -1.09 -7.36 3.20
N PRO A 305 -2.14 -8.05 2.73
CA PRO A 305 -2.02 -9.45 2.29
C PRO A 305 -1.12 -9.54 1.05
N ARG A 306 -0.26 -10.56 1.04
CA ARG A 306 0.63 -10.90 -0.09
C ARG A 306 1.43 -9.69 -0.62
N LEU A 307 1.94 -8.86 0.30
CA LEU A 307 2.57 -7.58 -0.02
C LEU A 307 3.80 -7.73 -0.93
N HIS A 308 4.63 -8.75 -0.69
CA HIS A 308 5.80 -9.04 -1.54
C HIS A 308 5.36 -9.45 -2.95
N SER A 309 4.42 -10.39 -3.07
CA SER A 309 3.87 -10.81 -4.38
C SER A 309 3.27 -9.65 -5.15
N ASN A 310 2.53 -8.76 -4.48
CA ASN A 310 1.94 -7.57 -5.10
C ASN A 310 3.00 -6.62 -5.66
N THR A 311 4.02 -6.30 -4.86
CA THR A 311 5.13 -5.43 -5.30
C THR A 311 5.90 -6.05 -6.48
N GLN A 312 6.23 -7.33 -6.40
CA GLN A 312 6.92 -8.05 -7.47
C GLN A 312 6.07 -8.15 -8.75
N TYR A 313 4.77 -8.42 -8.62
CA TYR A 313 3.86 -8.48 -9.76
C TYR A 313 3.78 -7.14 -10.50
N ILE A 314 3.65 -6.03 -9.76
CA ILE A 314 3.68 -4.67 -10.33
C ILE A 314 5.00 -4.42 -11.06
N THR A 315 6.14 -4.78 -10.44
CA THR A 315 7.47 -4.59 -11.04
C THR A 315 7.67 -5.40 -12.31
N ARG A 316 7.17 -6.65 -12.36
CA ARG A 316 7.36 -7.57 -13.48
C ARG A 316 6.44 -7.27 -14.67
N PHE A 317 5.18 -6.91 -14.39
CA PHE A 317 4.12 -6.87 -15.41
C PHE A 317 3.49 -5.50 -15.63
N GLY A 318 3.82 -4.51 -14.81
CA GLY A 318 3.38 -3.13 -15.00
C GLY A 318 4.00 -2.49 -16.24
N LEU A 319 3.27 -1.54 -16.81
CA LEU A 319 3.77 -0.68 -17.88
C LEU A 319 4.99 0.16 -17.40
N PRO A 320 6.11 0.18 -18.14
CA PRO A 320 7.31 0.90 -17.72
C PRO A 320 7.09 2.39 -17.42
N HIS A 321 6.29 3.08 -18.23
CA HIS A 321 6.04 4.52 -18.03
C HIS A 321 5.26 4.81 -16.75
N SER A 322 4.34 3.93 -16.33
CA SER A 322 3.58 4.07 -15.07
C SER A 322 4.45 3.85 -13.82
N LEU A 323 5.59 3.16 -13.96
CA LEU A 323 6.53 2.88 -12.88
C LEU A 323 7.69 3.89 -12.83
N MET A 324 8.14 4.38 -13.98
CA MET A 324 9.33 5.23 -14.10
C MET A 324 9.04 6.73 -14.02
N ALA A 325 7.78 7.14 -14.17
CA ALA A 325 7.39 8.54 -14.18
C ALA A 325 6.06 8.79 -13.46
N GLY A 326 5.86 10.04 -13.05
CA GLY A 326 4.61 10.51 -12.46
C GLY A 326 4.40 10.14 -10.99
N GLU A 327 3.22 10.52 -10.48
CA GLU A 327 2.81 10.34 -9.08
C GLU A 327 2.78 8.86 -8.69
N SER A 328 2.25 7.99 -9.54
CA SER A 328 2.13 6.55 -9.27
C SER A 328 3.49 5.86 -9.10
N GLY A 329 4.47 6.20 -9.94
CA GLY A 329 5.84 5.68 -9.82
C GLY A 329 6.53 6.14 -8.53
N TYR A 330 6.34 7.41 -8.14
CA TYR A 330 6.83 7.95 -6.87
C TYR A 330 6.20 7.23 -5.67
N CYS A 331 4.88 7.06 -5.67
CA CYS A 331 4.14 6.37 -4.61
C CYS A 331 4.59 4.91 -4.48
N PHE A 332 4.72 4.21 -5.60
CA PHE A 332 5.17 2.82 -5.62
C PHE A 332 6.61 2.66 -5.15
N THR A 333 7.50 3.57 -5.54
CA THR A 333 8.89 3.58 -5.06
C THR A 333 8.95 3.75 -3.54
N ASN A 334 8.15 4.67 -2.98
CA ASN A 334 8.06 4.86 -1.53
C ASN A 334 7.49 3.63 -0.81
N LEU A 335 6.51 2.94 -1.39
CA LEU A 335 6.03 1.66 -0.85
C LEU A 335 7.15 0.61 -0.83
N CYS A 336 7.94 0.50 -1.90
CA CYS A 336 9.09 -0.40 -1.95
C CYS A 336 10.13 -0.06 -0.88
N CYS A 337 10.42 1.24 -0.69
CA CYS A 337 11.31 1.72 0.37
C CYS A 337 10.76 1.37 1.76
N ALA A 338 9.46 1.57 2.00
CA ALA A 338 8.82 1.23 3.27
C ALA A 338 8.92 -0.27 3.57
N VAL A 339 8.67 -1.14 2.58
CA VAL A 339 8.82 -2.59 2.73
C VAL A 339 10.27 -2.96 3.05
N ALA A 340 11.24 -2.46 2.30
CA ALA A 340 12.66 -2.73 2.53
C ALA A 340 13.15 -2.22 3.90
N PHE A 341 12.61 -1.09 4.36
CA PHE A 341 12.87 -0.57 5.70
C PHE A 341 12.33 -1.52 6.78
N ILE A 342 11.08 -1.97 6.67
CA ILE A 342 10.44 -2.88 7.63
C ILE A 342 11.18 -4.22 7.73
N GLU A 343 11.64 -4.77 6.60
CA GLU A 343 12.44 -6.00 6.55
C GLU A 343 13.71 -5.89 7.40
N LYS A 344 14.36 -4.72 7.38
CA LYS A 344 15.66 -4.47 8.04
C LYS A 344 15.57 -3.65 9.32
N LEU A 345 14.36 -3.33 9.78
CA LEU A 345 14.13 -2.43 10.90
C LEU A 345 14.83 -2.95 12.18
N ASP A 346 15.60 -2.11 12.84
CA ASP A 346 16.30 -2.45 14.07
C ASP A 346 16.05 -1.39 15.16
N GLY A 347 16.58 -1.64 16.36
CA GLY A 347 16.48 -0.72 17.49
C GLY A 347 16.98 0.69 17.16
N PRO A 348 18.20 0.85 16.60
CA PRO A 348 18.74 2.14 16.19
C PRO A 348 17.82 2.94 15.25
N ALA A 349 17.18 2.28 14.28
CA ALA A 349 16.23 2.95 13.37
C ALA A 349 15.02 3.57 14.09
N LEU A 350 14.67 3.06 15.27
CA LEU A 350 13.61 3.60 16.14
C LEU A 350 14.13 4.44 17.31
N ASN A 351 15.44 4.72 17.37
CA ASN A 351 16.11 5.36 18.50
C ASN A 351 16.01 4.56 19.82
N LEU A 352 16.02 3.23 19.72
CA LEU A 352 16.00 2.30 20.85
C LEU A 352 17.37 1.63 21.01
N SER A 353 17.74 1.34 22.25
CA SER A 353 18.85 0.45 22.54
C SER A 353 18.54 -1.00 22.12
N ALA A 354 19.58 -1.81 21.91
CA ALA A 354 19.41 -3.22 21.55
C ALA A 354 18.56 -3.99 22.59
N LYS A 355 18.76 -3.70 23.89
CA LYS A 355 17.99 -4.30 24.98
C LYS A 355 16.52 -3.89 24.95
N GLU A 356 16.25 -2.60 24.70
CA GLU A 356 14.88 -2.08 24.58
C GLU A 356 14.14 -2.74 23.41
N PHE A 357 14.80 -2.80 22.25
CA PHE A 357 14.24 -3.42 21.06
C PHE A 357 13.95 -4.91 21.26
N GLU A 358 14.90 -5.66 21.82
CA GLU A 358 14.73 -7.09 22.11
C GLU A 358 13.62 -7.33 23.13
N GLY A 359 13.51 -6.47 24.16
CA GLY A 359 12.42 -6.50 25.14
C GLY A 359 11.04 -6.39 24.47
N TYR A 360 10.85 -5.41 23.58
CA TYR A 360 9.60 -5.27 22.82
C TYR A 360 9.32 -6.48 21.91
N MET A 361 10.34 -7.00 21.22
CA MET A 361 10.21 -8.16 20.35
C MET A 361 9.84 -9.46 21.11
N GLN A 362 10.28 -9.58 22.37
CA GLN A 362 9.90 -10.69 23.26
C GLN A 362 8.54 -10.48 23.95
N GLY A 363 7.85 -9.36 23.68
CA GLY A 363 6.58 -9.02 24.30
C GLY A 363 6.69 -8.58 25.75
N GLN A 364 7.90 -8.24 26.23
CA GLN A 364 8.04 -7.63 27.55
C GLN A 364 7.42 -6.24 27.50
N ARG A 365 6.44 -5.99 28.38
CA ARG A 365 5.95 -4.63 28.64
C ARG A 365 7.05 -3.89 29.37
N MET A 366 7.91 -3.21 28.61
CA MET A 366 8.85 -2.28 29.21
C MET A 366 8.06 -1.17 29.89
N ALA A 367 8.49 -0.80 31.09
CA ALA A 367 7.92 0.29 31.83
C ALA A 367 7.93 1.52 30.93
N PRO A 368 6.81 2.23 30.83
CA PRO A 368 6.75 3.49 30.14
C PRO A 368 7.95 4.36 30.52
N ARG A 369 8.79 4.84 29.57
CA ARG A 369 9.74 5.91 29.93
C ARG A 369 8.90 6.99 30.58
N GLU A 370 9.25 7.49 31.77
CA GLU A 370 8.38 8.33 32.63
C GLU A 370 7.84 9.63 31.97
N ALA A 371 8.15 9.89 30.70
CA ALA A 371 7.51 10.85 29.80
C ALA A 371 6.41 10.25 28.89
N GLU A 372 5.97 9.02 29.15
CA GLU A 372 4.91 8.34 28.42
C GLU A 372 3.56 8.85 28.92
N THR A 373 3.06 9.79 28.13
CA THR A 373 1.65 10.11 27.96
C THR A 373 0.80 8.85 28.08
N ASP A 374 0.22 8.70 29.27
CA ASP A 374 -0.92 7.85 29.60
C ASP A 374 -1.89 7.88 28.41
N CYS A 375 -1.86 6.81 27.60
CA CYS A 375 -2.66 6.70 26.37
C CYS A 375 -4.10 7.08 26.73
N GLU A 376 -4.72 7.96 25.95
CA GLU A 376 -6.02 8.53 26.30
C GLU A 376 -7.11 7.45 26.43
N GLY A 377 -6.95 6.31 25.75
CA GLY A 377 -7.77 5.11 25.95
C GLY A 377 -7.63 4.52 27.36
N LEU A 378 -6.42 4.50 27.92
CA LEU A 378 -6.15 4.09 29.30
C LEU A 378 -6.66 5.12 30.31
N ARG A 379 -6.53 6.43 30.03
CA ARG A 379 -7.18 7.49 30.81
C ARG A 379 -8.70 7.36 30.81
N ARG A 380 -9.30 7.12 29.64
CA ARG A 380 -10.74 6.95 29.46
C ARG A 380 -11.23 5.69 30.17
N ALA A 381 -10.48 4.58 30.09
CA ALA A 381 -10.78 3.37 30.84
C ALA A 381 -10.72 3.61 32.37
N ARG A 382 -9.71 4.36 32.86
CA ARG A 382 -9.61 4.74 34.28
C ARG A 382 -10.78 5.63 34.71
N LYS A 383 -11.12 6.65 33.91
CA LYS A 383 -12.24 7.56 34.18
C LYS A 383 -13.59 6.83 34.13
N ASN A 384 -13.80 5.97 33.13
CA ASN A 384 -15.00 5.14 33.04
C ASN A 384 -15.12 4.20 34.25
N ARG A 385 -14.00 3.61 34.71
CA ARG A 385 -13.99 2.77 35.91
C ARG A 385 -14.37 3.56 37.16
N GLN A 386 -13.89 4.80 37.30
CA GLN A 386 -14.29 5.69 38.41
C GLN A 386 -15.79 6.03 38.35
N LEU A 387 -16.30 6.41 37.17
CA LEU A 387 -17.72 6.70 36.97
C LEU A 387 -18.60 5.48 37.25
N LEU A 388 -18.18 4.28 36.83
CA LEU A 388 -18.91 3.04 37.12
C LEU A 388 -18.94 2.74 38.62
N ALA A 389 -17.84 2.98 39.34
CA ALA A 389 -17.80 2.82 40.79
C ALA A 389 -18.72 3.83 41.50
N GLU A 390 -18.76 5.08 41.03
CA GLU A 390 -19.66 6.11 41.56
C GLU A 390 -21.14 5.75 41.32
N VAL A 391 -21.48 5.30 40.10
CA VAL A 391 -22.83 4.86 39.76
C VAL A 391 -23.24 3.65 40.59
N ALA A 392 -22.35 2.68 40.78
CA ALA A 392 -22.62 1.51 41.61
C ALA A 392 -22.91 1.90 43.06
N SER A 393 -22.09 2.80 43.64
CA SER A 393 -22.30 3.29 45.01
C SER A 393 -23.62 4.06 45.15
N ARG A 394 -23.98 4.89 44.17
CA ARG A 394 -25.28 5.59 44.16
C ARG A 394 -26.45 4.63 44.04
N GLN A 395 -26.32 3.56 43.25
CA GLN A 395 -27.36 2.55 43.09
C GLN A 395 -27.57 1.76 44.39
N GLU A 396 -26.51 1.45 45.12
CA GLU A 396 -26.56 0.81 46.44
C GLU A 396 -27.27 1.71 47.46
N GLN A 397 -26.90 2.98 47.56
CA GLN A 397 -27.56 3.95 48.46
C GLN A 397 -29.05 4.13 48.13
N LEU A 398 -29.42 4.18 46.85
CA LEU A 398 -30.81 4.26 46.43
C LEU A 398 -31.59 3.00 46.79
N ALA A 399 -30.98 1.82 46.66
CA ALA A 399 -31.61 0.56 47.03
C ALA A 399 -31.84 0.46 48.55
N GLU A 400 -30.84 0.84 49.35
CA GLU A 400 -30.97 0.92 50.82
C GLU A 400 -32.06 1.90 51.24
N GLY A 401 -32.08 3.10 50.64
CA GLY A 401 -33.10 4.11 50.91
C GLY A 401 -34.51 3.64 50.55
N ALA A 402 -34.67 2.93 49.43
CA ALA A 402 -35.95 2.36 49.02
C ALA A 402 -36.43 1.27 49.99
N GLN A 403 -35.54 0.41 50.47
CA GLN A 403 -35.87 -0.62 51.47
C GLN A 403 -36.26 0.00 52.82
N ALA A 404 -35.53 1.03 53.28
CA ALA A 404 -35.85 1.75 54.49
C ALA A 404 -37.25 2.40 54.41
N LEU A 405 -37.54 3.09 53.30
CA LEU A 405 -38.84 3.70 53.07
C LEU A 405 -39.97 2.65 53.03
N GLN A 406 -39.72 1.48 52.42
CA GLN A 406 -40.68 0.38 52.39
C GLN A 406 -40.99 -0.14 53.80
N ALA A 407 -39.97 -0.29 54.65
CA ALA A 407 -40.14 -0.69 56.04
C ALA A 407 -40.90 0.37 56.85
N ASP A 408 -40.61 1.65 56.64
CA ASP A 408 -41.30 2.76 57.30
C ASP A 408 -42.77 2.82 56.90
N LEU A 409 -43.07 2.64 55.61
CA LEU A 409 -44.44 2.58 55.11
C LEU A 409 -45.21 1.42 55.74
N ALA A 410 -44.61 0.23 55.82
CA ALA A 410 -45.24 -0.94 56.44
C ALA A 410 -45.53 -0.70 57.93
N ARG A 411 -44.58 -0.13 58.67
CA ARG A 411 -44.76 0.25 60.08
C ARG A 411 -45.88 1.27 60.25
N TRP A 412 -45.93 2.28 59.38
CA TRP A 412 -46.96 3.29 59.40
C TRP A 412 -48.35 2.70 59.15
N VAL A 413 -48.50 1.83 58.14
CA VAL A 413 -49.77 1.14 57.86
C VAL A 413 -50.24 0.32 59.06
N GLN A 414 -49.34 -0.45 59.70
CA GLN A 414 -49.68 -1.22 60.90
C GLN A 414 -50.10 -0.33 62.08
N ALA A 415 -49.39 0.78 62.29
CA ALA A 415 -49.72 1.73 63.35
C ALA A 415 -51.10 2.36 63.14
N VAL A 416 -51.42 2.76 61.90
CA VAL A 416 -52.74 3.29 61.55
C VAL A 416 -53.83 2.23 61.75
N GLN A 417 -53.62 0.99 61.29
CA GLN A 417 -54.57 -0.11 61.51
C GLN A 417 -54.83 -0.35 63.00
N THR A 418 -53.77 -0.44 63.80
CA THR A 418 -53.88 -0.64 65.26
C THR A 418 -54.66 0.50 65.92
N GLN A 419 -54.38 1.76 65.54
CA GLN A 419 -55.12 2.92 66.06
C GLN A 419 -56.60 2.89 65.66
N VAL A 420 -56.91 2.50 64.42
CA VAL A 420 -58.29 2.37 63.94
C VAL A 420 -59.02 1.26 64.72
N GLU A 421 -58.40 0.11 64.92
CA GLU A 421 -58.95 -0.99 65.72
C GLU A 421 -59.16 -0.59 67.19
N GLU A 422 -58.22 0.14 67.79
CA GLU A 422 -58.34 0.64 69.15
C GLU A 422 -59.52 1.63 69.30
N VAL A 423 -59.71 2.52 68.31
CA VAL A 423 -60.85 3.45 68.28
C VAL A 423 -62.17 2.70 68.08
N GLN A 424 -62.21 1.69 67.19
CA GLN A 424 -63.40 0.83 66.99
C GLN A 424 -63.75 0.02 68.25
N GLY A 425 -62.77 -0.45 69.01
CA GLY A 425 -62.99 -1.16 70.27
C GLY A 425 -63.50 -0.26 71.40
N LYS A 426 -63.13 1.03 71.40
CA LYS A 426 -63.58 2.03 72.39
C LYS A 426 -64.94 2.65 72.05
N VAL A 427 -65.35 2.61 70.79
CA VAL A 427 -66.66 3.12 70.33
C VAL A 427 -67.39 1.99 69.59
N PRO A 428 -68.23 1.19 70.27
CA PRO A 428 -69.08 0.24 69.57
C PRO A 428 -70.04 1.03 68.68
N LEU A 429 -69.89 0.90 67.36
CA LEU A 429 -70.83 1.43 66.37
C LEU A 429 -72.15 0.64 66.48
N ASN A 430 -72.97 1.00 67.46
CA ASN A 430 -74.36 0.56 67.54
C ASN A 430 -75.13 1.30 66.44
N PHE A 431 -75.22 0.71 65.26
CA PHE A 431 -76.23 1.09 64.29
C PHE A 431 -77.59 0.64 64.82
N THR A 432 -78.24 1.47 65.62
CA THR A 432 -79.67 1.34 65.86
C THR A 432 -80.40 1.85 64.61
N CYS A 433 -80.94 0.93 63.81
CA CYS A 433 -81.96 1.27 62.83
C CYS A 433 -83.13 1.94 63.55
N THR A 434 -83.28 3.25 63.38
CA THR A 434 -84.53 3.94 63.71
C THR A 434 -85.50 3.71 62.55
N GLU A 435 -86.51 2.88 62.78
CA GLU A 435 -87.70 2.82 61.93
C GLU A 435 -88.34 4.21 61.82
N PRO A 436 -88.80 4.63 60.62
CA PRO A 436 -89.37 5.94 60.40
C PRO A 436 -90.76 6.07 61.09
N PRO A 437 -91.10 7.26 61.63
CA PRO A 437 -92.41 7.50 62.23
C PRO A 437 -93.52 7.46 61.16
N SER A 438 -94.61 6.80 61.50
CA SER A 438 -95.85 6.69 60.72
C SER A 438 -96.40 8.06 60.31
N GLN A 439 -96.50 8.30 59.00
CA GLN A 439 -97.29 9.38 58.43
C GLN A 439 -98.76 8.95 58.29
N SER A 440 -99.64 9.75 58.87
CA SER A 440 -101.00 10.01 58.37
C SER A 440 -101.04 11.43 57.84
#